data_AF-A0A0F9AYM0-F1
#
_entry.id   AF-A0A0F9AYM0-F1
#
_cell.length_a   1.000
_cell.length_b   1.000
_cell.length_c   1.000
_cell.angle_alpha   90.00
_cell.angle_beta   90.00
_cell.angle_gamma   90.00
#
_symmetry.space_group_name_H-M   'P 1'
#
loop_
_entity.id
_entity.type
_entity.pdbx_description
1 polymer ?
#
loop_
_entity_poly.entity_id
_entity_poly.type
_entity_poly.pdbx_seq_one_letter_code
_entity_poly.pdbx_strand_id
1 'polypeptide(L)'
;EKGCRRIGDRKPRLDQRVTDMIKKRTWNEFRETGLLWWINRLLHTFGWAIVFEVEPDDGSVSNVYPARCRFRGFDEKTESEGFAKVTAYMKENAAILLTEAEDCPEQEHVKEK
;
A
#
# COMPACT_ATOMS: atom_id res chain seq x y z
N GLU A 1 30.52 -14.76 -32.38
CA GLU A 1 30.20 -14.20 -31.05
C GLU A 1 29.08 -13.19 -31.21
N LYS A 2 27.85 -13.49 -30.76
CA LYS A 2 26.73 -12.55 -30.83
C LYS A 2 26.54 -11.94 -29.44
N GLY A 3 26.85 -10.66 -29.31
CA GLY A 3 26.71 -9.88 -28.08
C GLY A 3 25.26 -9.86 -27.60
N CYS A 4 25.02 -10.51 -26.47
CA CYS A 4 23.78 -10.43 -25.71
C CYS A 4 23.66 -9.01 -25.13
N ARG A 5 22.76 -8.19 -25.66
CA ARG A 5 22.46 -6.87 -25.10
C ARG A 5 21.71 -7.06 -23.79
N ARG A 6 22.30 -6.57 -22.69
CA ARG A 6 21.75 -6.62 -21.34
C ARG A 6 20.35 -6.01 -21.30
N ILE A 7 19.37 -6.82 -20.90
CA ILE A 7 18.03 -6.37 -20.49
C ILE A 7 18.19 -5.81 -19.09
N GLY A 8 18.75 -4.61 -18.98
CA GLY A 8 18.87 -3.84 -17.75
C GLY A 8 18.68 -2.38 -18.13
N ASP A 9 17.92 -1.64 -17.34
CA ASP A 9 17.70 -0.19 -17.48
C ASP A 9 16.58 0.27 -18.42
N ARG A 10 15.46 -0.45 -18.46
CA ARG A 10 14.16 0.20 -18.71
C ARG A 10 13.50 0.50 -17.36
N LYS A 11 13.74 1.68 -16.80
CA LYS A 11 12.84 2.22 -15.76
C LYS A 11 11.43 2.24 -16.38
N PRO A 12 10.42 1.62 -15.74
CA PRO A 12 9.05 1.71 -16.24
C PRO A 12 8.67 3.20 -16.26
N ARG A 13 8.41 3.71 -17.47
CA ARG A 13 7.88 5.05 -17.67
C ARG A 13 6.40 4.95 -17.28
N LEU A 14 6.08 5.27 -16.03
CA LEU A 14 4.69 5.44 -15.62
C LEU A 14 4.10 6.58 -16.46
N ASP A 15 2.93 6.34 -17.06
CA ASP A 15 2.17 7.35 -17.80
C ASP A 15 1.87 8.53 -16.86
N GLN A 16 2.08 9.75 -17.35
CA GLN A 16 1.85 10.99 -16.61
C GLN A 16 0.40 11.11 -16.10
N ARG A 17 -0.56 10.45 -16.77
CA ARG A 17 -1.97 10.38 -16.34
C ARG A 17 -2.19 9.53 -15.09
N VAL A 18 -1.31 8.55 -14.83
CA VAL A 18 -1.38 7.68 -13.64
C VAL A 18 -0.83 8.41 -12.40
N THR A 19 0.13 9.33 -12.58
CA THR A 19 0.71 10.09 -11.46
C THR A 19 -0.27 11.02 -10.75
N ASP A 20 -1.33 11.49 -11.42
CA ASP A 20 -2.33 12.35 -10.78
C ASP A 20 -3.32 11.57 -9.88
N MET A 21 -3.56 10.29 -10.21
CA MET A 21 -4.39 9.37 -9.40
C MET A 21 -3.62 8.68 -8.27
N ILE A 22 -2.28 8.73 -8.28
CA ILE A 22 -1.42 8.06 -7.30
C ILE A 22 -0.59 9.09 -6.54
N LYS A 23 -1.05 9.44 -5.34
CA LYS A 23 -0.32 10.33 -4.42
C LYS A 23 0.61 9.50 -3.54
N LYS A 24 1.93 9.70 -3.67
CA LYS A 24 2.93 9.04 -2.82
C LYS A 24 2.74 9.48 -1.36
N ARG A 25 2.64 8.49 -0.46
CA ARG A 25 2.59 8.66 0.99
C ARG A 25 3.83 8.03 1.64
N THR A 26 4.11 8.44 2.87
CA THR A 26 5.20 7.86 3.68
C THR A 26 4.75 6.56 4.34
N TRP A 27 5.72 5.71 4.71
CA TRP A 27 5.43 4.48 5.44
C TRP A 27 4.90 4.75 6.85
N ASN A 28 5.32 5.84 7.50
CA ASN A 28 4.79 6.25 8.80
C ASN A 28 3.30 6.59 8.70
N GLU A 29 2.90 7.41 7.72
CA GLU A 29 1.49 7.70 7.46
C GLU A 29 0.70 6.39 7.21
N PHE A 30 1.24 5.48 6.40
CA PHE A 30 0.58 4.20 6.12
C PHE A 30 0.40 3.34 7.38
N ARG A 31 1.39 3.32 8.28
CA ARG A 31 1.34 2.56 9.54
C ARG A 31 0.23 3.06 10.47
N GLU A 32 -0.02 4.36 10.49
CA GLU A 32 -1.04 4.99 11.34
C GLU A 32 -2.47 4.63 10.91
N THR A 33 -2.69 4.34 9.62
CA THR A 33 -4.02 3.96 9.09
C THR A 33 -4.59 2.65 9.66
N GLY A 34 -3.74 1.78 10.21
CA GLY A 34 -4.11 0.41 10.57
C GLY A 34 -4.24 -0.56 9.39
N LEU A 35 -4.09 -0.09 8.13
CA LEU A 35 -4.22 -0.93 6.94
C LEU A 35 -3.11 -1.98 6.82
N LEU A 36 -1.92 -1.73 7.39
CA LEU A 36 -0.86 -2.73 7.47
C LEU A 36 -1.33 -3.99 8.18
N TRP A 37 -2.00 -3.84 9.34
CA TRP A 37 -2.57 -4.95 10.07
C TRP A 37 -3.64 -5.66 9.23
N TRP A 38 -4.55 -4.89 8.61
CA TRP A 38 -5.61 -5.44 7.76
C TRP A 38 -5.08 -6.31 6.62
N ILE A 39 -4.09 -5.83 5.88
CA ILE A 39 -3.45 -6.58 4.80
C ILE A 39 -2.66 -7.77 5.33
N ASN A 40 -1.98 -7.61 6.48
CA ASN A 40 -1.24 -8.72 7.09
C ASN A 40 -2.17 -9.85 7.54
N ARG A 41 -3.43 -9.59 7.95
CA ARG A 41 -4.39 -10.68 8.21
C ARG A 41 -4.58 -11.57 6.98
N LEU A 42 -4.72 -10.96 5.79
CA LEU A 42 -4.83 -11.71 4.54
C LEU A 42 -3.53 -12.43 4.22
N LEU A 43 -2.39 -11.73 4.24
CA LEU A 43 -1.09 -12.32 3.87
C LEU A 43 -0.67 -13.46 4.79
N HIS A 44 -0.99 -13.39 6.10
CA HIS A 44 -0.63 -14.42 7.06
C HIS A 44 -1.25 -15.77 6.68
N THR A 45 -2.45 -15.79 6.07
CA THR A 45 -3.08 -17.03 5.57
C THR A 45 -2.21 -17.74 4.53
N PHE A 46 -1.46 -16.98 3.72
CA PHE A 46 -0.53 -17.48 2.70
C PHE A 46 0.90 -17.69 3.24
N GLY A 47 1.13 -17.44 4.53
CA GLY A 47 2.46 -17.47 5.15
C GLY A 47 3.40 -16.36 4.69
N TRP A 48 2.82 -15.20 4.37
CA TRP A 48 3.55 -13.98 4.07
C TRP A 48 3.16 -12.88 5.05
N ALA A 49 4.02 -11.89 5.23
CA ALA A 49 3.74 -10.68 5.98
C ALA A 49 4.53 -9.51 5.38
N ILE A 50 4.03 -8.29 5.53
CA ILE A 50 4.83 -7.08 5.34
C ILE A 50 5.41 -6.71 6.70
N VAL A 51 6.74 -6.57 6.76
CA VAL A 51 7.51 -6.27 7.96
C VAL A 51 8.04 -4.85 7.88
N PHE A 52 7.89 -4.12 8.98
CA PHE A 52 8.45 -2.79 9.16
C PHE A 52 9.62 -2.91 10.13
N GLU A 53 10.79 -2.48 9.70
CA GLU A 53 11.91 -2.22 10.61
C GLU A 53 11.76 -0.79 11.13
N VAL A 54 11.69 -0.69 12.45
CA VAL A 54 11.43 0.56 13.15
C VAL A 54 12.64 0.86 14.01
N GLU A 55 13.14 2.08 13.90
CA GLU A 55 14.26 2.54 14.72
C GLU A 55 13.83 2.61 16.19
N PRO A 56 14.64 2.06 17.12
CA PRO A 56 14.29 2.03 18.54
C PRO A 56 14.16 3.41 19.17
N ASP A 57 14.88 4.41 18.65
CA ASP A 57 15.06 5.71 19.30
C ASP A 57 13.88 6.67 19.04
N ASP A 58 13.41 6.75 17.79
CA ASP A 58 12.37 7.71 17.36
C ASP A 58 11.10 7.05 16.81
N GLY A 59 11.09 5.72 16.68
CA GLY A 59 9.95 4.99 16.13
C GLY A 59 9.75 5.18 14.62
N SER A 60 10.73 5.76 13.91
CA SER A 60 10.69 5.95 12.47
C SER A 60 10.92 4.64 11.72
N VAL A 61 10.31 4.51 10.52
CA VAL A 61 10.48 3.33 9.69
C VAL A 61 11.75 3.44 8.85
N SER A 62 12.73 2.59 9.12
CA SER A 62 13.99 2.53 8.37
C SER A 62 13.91 1.63 7.14
N ASN A 63 13.09 0.59 7.18
CA ASN A 63 12.94 -0.35 6.06
C ASN A 63 11.58 -1.05 6.07
N VAL A 64 11.11 -1.47 4.89
CA VAL A 64 9.86 -2.22 4.71
C VAL A 64 10.06 -3.31 3.66
N TYR A 65 9.71 -4.55 3.99
CA TYR A 65 9.87 -5.69 3.08
C TYR A 65 8.84 -6.80 3.33
N PRO A 66 8.55 -7.62 2.30
CA PRO A 66 7.79 -8.85 2.48
C PRO A 66 8.66 -9.94 3.12
N ALA A 67 8.09 -10.71 4.03
CA ALA A 67 8.76 -11.83 4.69
C ALA A 67 7.86 -13.07 4.75
N ARG A 68 8.49 -14.25 4.80
CA ARG A 68 7.79 -15.51 5.06
C ARG A 68 7.52 -15.65 6.56
N CYS A 69 6.30 -16.03 6.92
CA CYS A 69 5.91 -16.22 8.30
C CYS A 69 5.20 -17.55 8.56
N ARG A 70 5.30 -18.03 9.81
CA ARG A 70 4.65 -19.25 10.28
C ARG A 70 3.35 -18.98 11.06
N PHE A 71 3.17 -17.77 11.58
CA PHE A 71 1.93 -17.38 12.25
C PHE A 71 0.77 -17.24 11.26
N ARG A 72 -0.45 -17.46 11.76
CA ARG A 72 -1.70 -17.52 10.99
C ARG A 72 -2.77 -16.67 11.68
N GLY A 73 -2.53 -15.36 11.72
CA GLY A 73 -3.40 -14.40 12.40
C GLY A 73 -2.67 -13.66 13.52
N PHE A 74 -3.45 -13.02 14.39
CA PHE A 74 -3.01 -12.23 15.52
C PHE A 74 -3.75 -12.64 16.79
N ASP A 75 -3.24 -12.25 17.96
CA ASP A 75 -3.95 -12.39 19.23
C ASP A 75 -5.13 -11.43 19.32
N GLU A 76 -6.06 -11.70 20.23
CA GLU A 76 -7.31 -10.94 20.39
C GLU A 76 -7.09 -9.45 20.68
N LYS A 77 -6.04 -9.12 21.45
CA LYS A 77 -5.72 -7.73 21.76
C LYS A 77 -5.27 -7.00 20.50
N THR A 78 -4.34 -7.60 19.75
CA THR A 78 -3.88 -7.05 18.47
C THR A 78 -5.02 -6.94 17.45
N GLU A 79 -5.93 -7.92 17.40
CA GLU A 79 -7.12 -7.85 16.54
C GLU A 79 -8.01 -6.65 16.93
N SER A 80 -8.32 -6.51 18.22
CA SER A 80 -9.17 -5.43 18.73
C SER A 80 -8.60 -4.04 18.45
N GLU A 81 -7.29 -3.85 18.68
CA GLU A 81 -6.58 -2.61 18.37
C GLU A 81 -6.55 -2.32 16.86
N GLY A 82 -6.33 -3.37 16.05
CA GLY A 82 -6.31 -3.27 14.60
C GLY A 82 -7.66 -2.85 14.02
N PHE A 83 -8.76 -3.46 14.47
CA PHE A 83 -10.11 -3.07 14.08
C PHE A 83 -10.41 -1.63 14.46
N ALA A 84 -10.09 -1.22 15.70
CA ALA A 84 -10.33 0.15 16.15
C ALA A 84 -9.60 1.19 15.26
N LYS A 85 -8.34 0.93 14.90
CA LYS A 85 -7.55 1.81 14.01
C LYS A 85 -8.15 1.91 12.61
N VAL A 86 -8.48 0.76 12.00
CA VAL A 86 -9.06 0.75 10.64
C VAL A 86 -10.42 1.44 10.64
N THR A 87 -11.26 1.21 11.64
CA THR A 87 -12.56 1.90 11.75
C THR A 87 -12.40 3.40 11.92
N ALA A 88 -11.43 3.88 12.73
CA ALA A 88 -11.12 5.30 12.85
C ALA A 88 -10.68 5.89 11.51
N TYR A 89 -9.75 5.22 10.82
CA TYR A 89 -9.29 5.62 9.48
C TYR A 89 -10.45 5.70 8.48
N MET A 90 -11.34 4.70 8.44
CA MET A 90 -12.50 4.71 7.56
C MET A 90 -13.43 5.89 7.86
N LYS A 91 -13.70 6.18 9.13
CA LYS A 91 -14.55 7.31 9.54
C LYS A 91 -13.97 8.65 9.08
N GLU A 92 -12.67 8.86 9.27
CA GLU A 92 -11.99 10.11 8.95
C GLU A 92 -11.88 10.34 7.43
N ASN A 93 -11.75 9.28 6.65
CA ASN A 93 -11.48 9.36 5.22
C ASN A 93 -12.71 9.10 4.34
N ALA A 94 -13.84 8.63 4.90
CA ALA A 94 -15.04 8.25 4.13
C ALA A 94 -15.54 9.34 3.17
N ALA A 95 -15.55 10.61 3.59
CA ALA A 95 -16.02 11.71 2.75
C ALA A 95 -15.11 11.91 1.52
N ILE A 96 -13.79 11.89 1.73
CA ILE A 96 -12.81 12.04 0.64
C ILE A 96 -12.91 10.84 -0.31
N LEU A 97 -12.98 9.63 0.23
CA LEU A 97 -13.10 8.41 -0.58
C LEU A 97 -14.38 8.40 -1.42
N LEU A 98 -15.49 8.94 -0.90
CA LEU A 98 -16.73 9.08 -1.65
C LEU A 98 -16.57 10.07 -2.81
N THR A 99 -16.01 11.25 -2.55
CA THR A 99 -15.71 12.23 -3.60
C THR A 99 -14.77 11.64 -4.67
N GLU A 100 -13.69 10.98 -4.27
CA GLU A 100 -12.75 10.32 -5.19
C GLU A 100 -13.40 9.20 -6.04
N ALA A 101 -14.44 8.53 -5.51
CA ALA A 101 -15.17 7.51 -6.24
C ALA A 101 -16.22 8.09 -7.21
N GLU A 102 -16.79 9.25 -6.89
CA GLU A 102 -17.73 9.99 -7.75
C GLU A 102 -17.00 10.74 -8.87
N ASP A 103 -15.78 11.24 -8.60
CA ASP A 103 -14.88 11.89 -9.57
C ASP A 103 -14.22 10.87 -10.52
N CYS A 104 -15.02 10.17 -11.33
CA CYS A 104 -14.49 9.34 -12.41
C CYS A 104 -14.16 10.22 -13.63
N PRO A 105 -12.91 10.25 -14.15
CA PRO A 105 -12.60 11.06 -15.31
C PRO A 105 -13.37 10.54 -16.53
N GLU A 106 -14.18 11.39 -17.16
CA GLU A 106 -14.79 11.12 -18.46
C GLU A 106 -13.69 10.64 -19.42
N GLN A 107 -13.83 9.40 -19.91
CA GLN A 107 -12.99 8.94 -21.01
C GLN A 107 -13.43 9.71 -22.26
N GLU A 108 -12.76 10.82 -22.55
CA GLU A 108 -12.83 11.47 -23.86
C GLU A 108 -12.55 10.40 -24.91
N HIS A 109 -13.62 9.94 -25.57
CA HIS A 109 -13.53 9.06 -26.70
C HIS A 109 -12.71 9.81 -27.74
N VAL A 110 -11.52 9.28 -28.02
CA VAL A 110 -10.72 9.68 -29.17
C VAL A 110 -11.61 9.43 -30.39
N LYS A 111 -12.24 10.49 -30.90
CA LYS A 111 -12.85 10.48 -32.23
C LYS A 111 -11.70 10.37 -33.22
N GLU A 112 -11.34 9.14 -33.58
CA GLU A 112 -10.52 8.89 -34.75
C GLU A 112 -11.22 9.53 -35.95
N LYS A 113 -10.48 10.42 -36.62
CA LYS A 113 -10.87 11.02 -37.90
C LYS A 113 -10.38 10.15 -39.04
#